data_AF-A0A1J3DBF2-F1
#
_entry.id   AF-A0A1J3DBF2-F1
#
_cell.length_a   1.000
_cell.length_b   1.000
_cell.length_c   1.000
_cell.angle_alpha   90.00
_cell.angle_beta   90.00
_cell.angle_gamma   90.00
#
_symmetry.space_group_name_H-M   'P 1'
#
loop_
_entity.id
_entity.type
_entity.pdbx_description
1 polymer ?
#
loop_
_entity_poly.entity_id
_entity_poly.type
_entity_poly.pdbx_seq_one_letter_code
_entity_poly.pdbx_strand_id
1 'polypeptide(L)'
;MSTIEESESRKPIALFMAFGTKGDVYPLAAIAAAFARDQQQYSVVLMSHLAHENLSSHLVKANVSYFPITSPPALSSEAQDTQEATDSKRTLFLEEKQRIKREHRQECHSAFGTIFGKGPCMEGDLVVINFFALEGWSLAELFQIHCVVVAPYVVPYSPPSGFERQFRKELPELYKYLKEAPIGKVSWSDVTHWMWPLFTEEWGSWRYEELNLSCYPFADPVTDLPIWHIRPQSPLVLYGFSKEIVECPDYWPLSVQVCGFWLLPNEWQYSCNKCGDNPSAGRLGTDSSPTCSNHTEFYTFVSSLEPTLPIFIGLSSVGRSKFKLIPLKSFLISTFSILLCQKNTDI
;
A
#
# COMPACT_ATOMS: atom_id res chain seq x y z
N MET A 1 14.85 49.66 11.87
CA MET A 1 15.12 48.54 10.94
C MET A 1 15.12 47.27 11.77
N SER A 2 13.94 46.68 11.95
CA SER A 2 13.77 45.38 12.59
C SER A 2 14.02 44.30 11.55
N THR A 3 15.06 43.51 11.76
CA THR A 3 15.30 42.26 11.05
C THR A 3 14.11 41.33 11.22
N ILE A 4 13.42 41.04 10.13
CA ILE A 4 12.45 39.95 10.03
C ILE A 4 13.31 38.69 10.09
N GLU A 5 13.25 37.96 11.21
CA GLU A 5 13.68 36.57 11.25
C GLU A 5 12.80 35.80 10.25
N GLU A 6 13.36 35.44 9.10
CA GLU A 6 12.77 34.43 8.24
C GLU A 6 12.64 33.16 9.08
N SER A 7 11.41 32.85 9.50
CA SER A 7 11.12 31.55 10.10
C SER A 7 11.55 30.49 9.10
N GLU A 8 12.57 29.69 9.42
CA GLU A 8 12.99 28.56 8.59
C GLU A 8 11.75 27.72 8.24
N SER A 9 11.33 27.78 6.99
CA SER A 9 10.14 27.08 6.53
C SER A 9 10.38 25.58 6.69
N ARG A 10 9.48 24.88 7.40
CA ARG A 10 9.55 23.42 7.55
C ARG A 10 9.63 22.76 6.17
N LYS A 11 10.53 21.79 6.01
CA LYS A 11 10.52 20.93 4.82
C LYS A 11 9.15 20.22 4.69
N PRO A 12 8.54 20.18 3.49
CA PRO A 12 7.33 19.39 3.28
C PRO A 12 7.60 17.92 3.56
N ILE A 13 6.60 17.21 4.06
CA ILE A 13 6.70 15.79 4.42
C ILE A 13 6.06 14.93 3.33
N ALA A 14 6.77 13.89 2.91
CA ALA A 14 6.21 12.80 2.12
C ALA A 14 6.10 11.56 3.00
N LEU A 15 4.88 11.22 3.41
CA LEU A 15 4.59 10.03 4.21
C LEU A 15 4.15 8.89 3.29
N PHE A 16 4.94 7.82 3.26
CA PHE A 16 4.59 6.55 2.65
C PHE A 16 3.99 5.63 3.71
N MET A 17 2.70 5.34 3.62
CA MET A 17 2.01 4.34 4.43
C MET A 17 1.85 3.06 3.64
N ALA A 18 2.43 1.97 4.16
CA ALA A 18 2.35 0.67 3.52
C ALA A 18 2.11 -0.41 4.57
N PHE A 19 1.00 -1.13 4.45
CA PHE A 19 0.71 -2.29 5.31
C PHE A 19 0.56 -3.56 4.47
N GLY A 20 0.59 -4.71 5.15
CA GLY A 20 0.58 -6.03 4.53
C GLY A 20 1.91 -6.77 4.64
N THR A 21 2.10 -7.73 3.76
CA THR A 21 3.29 -8.59 3.70
C THR A 21 4.49 -7.86 3.09
N LYS A 22 5.64 -8.53 3.02
CA LYS A 22 6.84 -7.97 2.37
C LYS A 22 6.59 -7.56 0.91
N GLY A 23 5.77 -8.32 0.18
CA GLY A 23 5.43 -8.00 -1.22
C GLY A 23 4.61 -6.71 -1.36
N ASP A 24 3.92 -6.30 -0.30
CA ASP A 24 3.10 -5.08 -0.27
C ASP A 24 3.90 -3.87 0.19
N VAL A 25 4.84 -4.08 1.11
CA VAL A 25 5.58 -3.02 1.81
C VAL A 25 6.90 -2.68 1.14
N TYR A 26 7.70 -3.69 0.76
CA TYR A 26 9.07 -3.46 0.29
C TYR A 26 9.12 -2.65 -1.01
N PRO A 27 8.24 -2.87 -2.01
CA PRO A 27 8.24 -2.04 -3.21
C PRO A 27 7.98 -0.56 -2.93
N LEU A 28 7.07 -0.27 -1.99
CA LEU A 28 6.79 1.11 -1.56
C LEU A 28 7.96 1.70 -0.79
N ALA A 29 8.64 0.91 0.05
CA ALA A 29 9.86 1.33 0.72
C ALA A 29 10.97 1.70 -0.29
N ALA A 30 11.09 0.95 -1.39
CA ALA A 30 12.05 1.25 -2.46
C ALA A 30 11.71 2.55 -3.20
N ILE A 31 10.42 2.79 -3.46
CA ILE A 31 9.94 4.07 -3.99
C ILE A 31 10.27 5.21 -3.03
N ALA A 32 9.98 5.05 -1.73
CA ALA A 32 10.26 6.08 -0.73
C ALA A 32 11.75 6.45 -0.70
N ALA A 33 12.63 5.43 -0.77
CA ALA A 33 14.07 5.64 -0.84
C ALA A 33 14.53 6.32 -2.14
N ALA A 34 13.94 5.97 -3.29
CA ALA A 34 14.23 6.66 -4.55
C ALA A 34 13.73 8.11 -4.52
N PHE A 35 12.49 8.32 -4.06
CA PHE A 35 11.87 9.64 -3.90
C PHE A 35 12.71 10.54 -2.99
N ALA A 36 13.22 10.04 -1.87
CA ALA A 36 14.06 10.82 -0.96
C ALA A 36 15.39 11.26 -1.59
N ARG A 37 15.96 10.46 -2.50
CA ARG A 37 17.18 10.82 -3.23
C ARG A 37 16.91 11.90 -4.28
N ASP A 38 15.80 11.76 -4.99
CA ASP A 38 15.45 12.64 -6.12
C ASP A 38 14.82 13.96 -5.65
N GLN A 39 14.06 13.93 -4.56
CA GLN A 39 13.27 15.06 -4.03
C GLN A 39 13.80 15.51 -2.67
N GLN A 40 15.02 16.03 -2.65
CA GLN A 40 15.75 16.41 -1.42
C GLN A 40 15.08 17.53 -0.59
N GLN A 41 14.10 18.23 -1.18
CA GLN A 41 13.27 19.20 -0.47
C GLN A 41 12.31 18.54 0.53
N TYR A 42 11.98 17.26 0.36
CA TYR A 42 11.07 16.55 1.24
C TYR A 42 11.77 15.90 2.43
N SER A 43 11.08 15.88 3.57
CA SER A 43 11.35 14.94 4.65
C SER A 43 10.51 13.68 4.42
N VAL A 44 11.16 12.55 4.18
CA VAL A 44 10.47 11.30 3.80
C VAL A 44 10.35 10.36 4.98
N VAL A 45 9.15 9.81 5.17
CA VAL A 45 8.82 8.88 6.25
C VAL A 45 8.14 7.65 5.65
N LEU A 46 8.56 6.45 6.04
CA LEU A 46 7.84 5.22 5.79
C LEU A 46 7.16 4.76 7.09
N MET A 47 5.84 4.64 7.07
CA MET A 47 5.04 4.05 8.15
C MET A 47 4.60 2.65 7.75
N SER A 48 4.93 1.64 8.57
CA SER A 48 4.56 0.25 8.32
C SER A 48 4.57 -0.58 9.62
N HIS A 49 4.19 -1.85 9.53
CA HIS A 49 4.19 -2.79 10.66
C HIS A 49 5.57 -2.88 11.31
N LEU A 50 5.63 -2.94 12.64
CA LEU A 50 6.87 -3.17 13.40
C LEU A 50 7.64 -4.41 12.91
N ALA A 51 6.93 -5.42 12.40
CA ALA A 51 7.52 -6.61 11.80
C ALA A 51 8.45 -6.35 10.59
N HIS A 52 8.35 -5.18 9.95
CA HIS A 52 9.22 -4.76 8.83
C HIS A 52 10.30 -3.76 9.25
N GLU A 53 10.54 -3.56 10.56
CA GLU A 53 11.55 -2.62 11.10
C GLU A 53 12.98 -2.92 10.61
N ASN A 54 13.25 -4.14 10.14
CA ASN A 54 14.53 -4.48 9.51
C ASN A 54 14.86 -3.58 8.30
N LEU A 55 13.86 -2.95 7.65
CA LEU A 55 14.05 -1.96 6.59
C LEU A 55 14.68 -0.66 7.08
N SER A 56 14.57 -0.31 8.36
CA SER A 56 15.04 0.97 8.92
C SER A 56 16.51 1.24 8.59
N SER A 57 17.37 0.21 8.75
CA SER A 57 18.80 0.30 8.46
C SER A 57 19.11 0.66 7.00
N HIS A 58 18.27 0.21 6.07
CA HIS A 58 18.39 0.53 4.66
C HIS A 58 17.80 1.89 4.31
N LEU A 59 16.66 2.24 4.91
CA LEU A 59 15.95 3.50 4.70
C LEU A 59 16.74 4.70 5.19
N VAL A 60 17.43 4.57 6.33
CA VAL A 60 18.30 5.64 6.87
C VAL A 60 19.43 5.98 5.90
N LYS A 61 19.99 4.99 5.17
CA LYS A 61 21.01 5.24 4.13
C LYS A 61 20.48 6.10 2.97
N ALA A 62 19.15 6.11 2.76
CA ALA A 62 18.47 6.93 1.76
C ALA A 62 17.80 8.19 2.37
N ASN A 63 18.10 8.54 3.62
CA ASN A 63 17.49 9.65 4.34
C ASN A 63 15.95 9.52 4.50
N VAL A 64 15.47 8.29 4.66
CA VAL A 64 14.06 7.99 4.97
C VAL A 64 13.96 7.53 6.43
N SER A 65 13.07 8.15 7.19
CA SER A 65 12.78 7.70 8.56
C SER A 65 11.71 6.60 8.56
N TYR A 66 11.81 5.68 9.51
CA TYR A 66 10.85 4.58 9.68
C TYR A 66 9.97 4.83 10.89
N PHE A 67 8.65 4.73 10.72
CA PHE A 67 7.67 4.84 11.79
C PHE A 67 6.95 3.49 11.98
N PRO A 68 7.24 2.73 13.05
CA PRO A 68 6.64 1.43 13.27
C PRO A 68 5.20 1.53 13.81
N ILE A 69 4.35 0.60 13.38
CA ILE A 69 3.00 0.36 13.88
C ILE A 69 2.93 -1.07 14.43
N THR A 70 2.50 -1.25 15.67
CA THR A 70 2.55 -2.52 16.41
C THR A 70 1.70 -3.64 15.82
N SER A 71 0.64 -3.31 15.08
CA SER A 71 -0.22 -4.31 14.43
C SER A 71 0.59 -5.31 13.58
N PRO A 72 0.26 -6.61 13.59
CA PRO A 72 0.97 -7.59 12.78
C PRO A 72 0.60 -7.46 11.28
N PRO A 73 1.53 -7.78 10.36
CA PRO A 73 1.20 -8.06 8.97
C PRO A 73 0.14 -9.15 8.88
N ALA A 74 -0.66 -9.13 7.81
CA ALA A 74 -1.78 -10.07 7.55
C ALA A 74 -1.55 -11.45 8.18
N LEU A 75 -2.25 -11.71 9.28
CA LEU A 75 -2.18 -12.99 9.98
C LEU A 75 -2.78 -14.06 9.05
N SER A 76 -2.01 -15.09 8.72
CA SER A 76 -2.62 -16.33 8.26
C SER A 76 -3.54 -16.80 9.37
N SER A 77 -4.79 -17.11 9.02
CA SER A 77 -5.65 -17.90 9.88
C SER A 77 -4.99 -19.26 10.07
N GLU A 78 -4.05 -19.39 10.99
CA GLU A 78 -3.74 -20.67 11.63
C GLU A 78 -4.90 -21.01 12.59
N ALA A 79 -6.13 -20.95 12.07
CA ALA A 79 -7.15 -21.85 12.52
C ALA A 79 -6.74 -23.19 11.91
N GLN A 80 -6.12 -24.01 12.76
CA GLN A 80 -5.95 -25.43 12.55
C GLN A 80 -7.09 -25.98 11.70
N ASP A 81 -6.74 -26.64 10.59
CA ASP A 81 -7.61 -27.56 9.84
C ASP A 81 -7.98 -28.76 10.72
N THR A 82 -8.58 -28.52 11.88
CA THR A 82 -9.33 -29.49 12.66
C THR A 82 -10.77 -29.06 12.57
N GLN A 83 -11.58 -29.91 11.93
CA GLN A 83 -12.98 -29.75 11.54
C GLN A 83 -13.99 -29.49 12.69
N GLU A 84 -13.58 -28.92 13.82
CA GLU A 84 -14.42 -28.57 14.96
C GLU A 84 -14.00 -27.21 15.56
N ALA A 85 -14.13 -26.13 14.78
CA ALA A 85 -14.12 -24.79 15.36
C ALA A 85 -15.49 -24.52 16.00
N THR A 86 -15.59 -24.70 17.32
CA THR A 86 -16.74 -24.28 18.12
C THR A 86 -17.06 -22.80 17.87
N ASP A 87 -18.34 -22.42 17.83
CA ASP A 87 -18.79 -21.03 17.60
C ASP A 87 -18.08 -20.00 18.50
N SER A 88 -17.75 -20.40 19.73
CA SER A 88 -16.97 -19.58 20.68
C SER A 88 -15.57 -19.21 20.17
N LYS A 89 -14.83 -20.13 19.53
CA LYS A 89 -13.49 -19.83 18.97
C LYS A 89 -13.57 -18.84 17.82
N ARG A 90 -14.63 -18.94 17.01
CA ARG A 90 -14.87 -18.02 15.89
C ARG A 90 -15.23 -16.62 16.38
N THR A 91 -16.06 -16.51 17.43
CA THR A 91 -16.38 -15.23 18.07
C THR A 91 -15.13 -14.57 18.64
N LEU A 92 -14.33 -15.30 19.42
CA LEU A 92 -13.07 -14.78 19.97
C LEU A 92 -12.10 -14.29 18.88
N PHE A 93 -11.98 -15.03 17.77
CA PHE A 93 -11.16 -14.60 16.64
C PHE A 93 -11.67 -13.33 15.98
N LEU A 94 -12.99 -13.18 15.81
CA LEU A 94 -13.59 -11.97 15.25
C LEU A 94 -13.41 -10.77 16.19
N GLU A 95 -13.59 -10.96 17.49
CA GLU A 95 -13.36 -9.94 18.51
C GLU A 95 -11.90 -9.48 18.50
N GLU A 96 -10.95 -10.43 18.45
CA GLU A 96 -9.52 -10.13 18.37
C GLU A 96 -9.18 -9.37 17.09
N LYS A 97 -9.71 -9.80 15.94
CA LYS A 97 -9.51 -9.10 14.67
C LYS A 97 -10.04 -7.67 14.73
N GLN A 98 -11.19 -7.44 15.36
CA GLN A 98 -11.75 -6.09 15.53
C GLN A 98 -10.92 -5.24 16.50
N ARG A 99 -10.40 -5.85 17.58
CA ARG A 99 -9.49 -5.18 18.51
C ARG A 99 -8.22 -4.71 17.80
N ILE A 100 -7.54 -5.60 17.07
CA ILE A 100 -6.33 -5.27 16.31
C ILE A 100 -6.58 -4.14 15.31
N LYS A 101 -7.73 -4.17 14.60
CA LYS A 101 -8.10 -3.10 13.65
C LYS A 101 -8.27 -1.74 14.32
N ARG A 102 -8.95 -1.69 15.48
CA ARG A 102 -9.11 -0.44 16.24
C ARG A 102 -7.78 0.09 16.75
N GLU A 103 -6.98 -0.77 17.36
CA GLU A 103 -5.64 -0.41 17.87
C GLU A 103 -4.74 0.09 16.72
N HIS A 104 -4.76 -0.60 15.57
CA HIS A 104 -4.03 -0.18 14.36
C HIS A 104 -4.41 1.24 13.90
N ARG A 105 -5.72 1.52 13.80
CA ARG A 105 -6.23 2.84 13.37
C ARG A 105 -5.87 3.94 14.36
N GLN A 106 -5.98 3.68 15.66
CA GLN A 106 -5.60 4.61 16.71
C GLN A 106 -4.11 4.93 16.68
N GLU A 107 -3.27 3.92 16.46
CA GLU A 107 -1.82 4.09 16.34
C GLU A 107 -1.45 4.90 15.09
N CYS A 108 -2.10 4.63 13.95
CA CYS A 108 -1.95 5.44 12.73
C CYS A 108 -2.35 6.90 12.95
N HIS A 109 -3.49 7.15 13.61
CA HIS A 109 -3.93 8.51 13.92
C HIS A 109 -2.94 9.26 14.82
N SER A 110 -2.46 8.63 15.89
CA SER A 110 -1.43 9.18 16.78
C SER A 110 -0.13 9.48 16.03
N ALA A 111 0.27 8.59 15.11
CA ALA A 111 1.43 8.77 14.26
C ALA A 111 1.29 9.99 13.34
N PHE A 112 0.12 10.21 12.72
CA PHE A 112 -0.15 11.43 11.94
C PHE A 112 0.00 12.70 12.77
N GLY A 113 -0.55 12.72 13.99
CA GLY A 113 -0.38 13.83 14.91
C GLY A 113 1.10 14.11 15.24
N THR A 114 1.90 13.05 15.38
CA THR A 114 3.34 13.17 15.67
C THR A 114 4.15 13.68 14.46
N ILE A 115 3.82 13.19 13.25
CA ILE A 115 4.54 13.49 12.00
C ILE A 115 4.15 14.88 11.47
N PHE A 116 2.86 15.18 11.38
CA PHE A 116 2.36 16.41 10.78
C PHE A 116 2.04 17.49 11.81
N GLY A 117 1.51 17.14 12.99
CA GLY A 117 0.91 18.08 13.96
C GLY A 117 1.83 19.13 14.61
N LYS A 118 3.10 19.23 14.19
CA LYS A 118 4.06 20.24 14.68
C LYS A 118 4.20 21.46 13.77
N GLY A 119 3.57 21.48 12.58
CA GLY A 119 3.69 22.55 11.59
C GLY A 119 2.42 23.41 11.46
N PRO A 120 2.53 24.73 11.22
CA PRO A 120 1.38 25.61 10.99
C PRO A 120 0.77 25.46 9.58
N CYS A 121 1.45 24.79 8.66
CA CYS A 121 1.03 24.61 7.27
C CYS A 121 1.44 23.23 6.76
N MET A 122 0.50 22.54 6.10
CA MET A 122 0.74 21.24 5.42
C MET A 122 0.85 21.40 3.90
N GLU A 123 1.03 22.64 3.42
CA GLU A 123 1.18 22.91 1.99
C GLU A 123 2.41 22.21 1.44
N GLY A 124 2.22 21.47 0.34
CA GLY A 124 3.27 20.66 -0.27
C GLY A 124 3.46 19.28 0.35
N ASP A 125 2.84 18.98 1.50
CA ASP A 125 2.87 17.64 2.07
C ASP A 125 2.14 16.62 1.19
N LEU A 126 2.56 15.37 1.30
CA LEU A 126 2.09 14.26 0.49
C LEU A 126 1.91 13.01 1.36
N VAL A 127 0.78 12.33 1.19
CA VAL A 127 0.54 10.99 1.73
C VAL A 127 0.45 10.00 0.57
N VAL A 128 1.22 8.93 0.64
CA VAL A 128 1.26 7.85 -0.35
C VAL A 128 0.81 6.56 0.33
N ILE A 129 -0.25 5.91 -0.15
CA ILE A 129 -0.82 4.70 0.47
C ILE A 129 -0.82 3.51 -0.49
N ASN A 130 -0.71 2.28 0.03
CA ASN A 130 -1.17 1.10 -0.69
C ASN A 130 -2.64 0.75 -0.35
N PHE A 131 -3.20 -0.23 -1.05
CA PHE A 131 -4.59 -0.67 -0.83
C PHE A 131 -4.86 -1.33 0.53
N PHE A 132 -3.82 -1.54 1.35
CA PHE A 132 -3.95 -2.04 2.72
C PHE A 132 -3.82 -0.93 3.77
N ALA A 133 -3.55 0.31 3.35
CA ALA A 133 -3.36 1.45 4.22
C ALA A 133 -4.42 2.54 3.99
N LEU A 134 -5.68 2.12 3.87
CA LEU A 134 -6.82 3.00 3.59
C LEU A 134 -7.10 4.00 4.72
N GLU A 135 -6.58 3.75 5.93
CA GLU A 135 -6.53 4.72 7.03
C GLU A 135 -5.92 6.04 6.57
N GLY A 136 -4.87 5.95 5.74
CA GLY A 136 -4.15 7.11 5.22
C GLY A 136 -5.02 8.00 4.35
N TRP A 137 -6.08 7.48 3.71
CA TRP A 137 -7.03 8.32 2.96
C TRP A 137 -7.81 9.24 3.90
N SER A 138 -8.44 8.68 4.94
CA SER A 138 -9.26 9.45 5.87
C SER A 138 -8.41 10.39 6.73
N LEU A 139 -7.20 9.96 7.09
CA LEU A 139 -6.25 10.81 7.79
C LEU A 139 -5.70 11.93 6.89
N ALA A 140 -5.42 11.67 5.61
CA ALA A 140 -5.05 12.73 4.67
C ALA A 140 -6.18 13.76 4.50
N GLU A 141 -7.44 13.32 4.47
CA GLU A 141 -8.60 14.22 4.46
C GLU A 141 -8.66 15.10 5.72
N LEU A 142 -8.50 14.50 6.91
CA LEU A 142 -8.50 15.21 8.19
C LEU A 142 -7.42 16.30 8.26
N PHE A 143 -6.22 16.00 7.74
CA PHE A 143 -5.09 16.94 7.73
C PHE A 143 -5.02 17.82 6.47
N GLN A 144 -5.99 17.68 5.54
CA GLN A 144 -6.05 18.38 4.26
C GLN A 144 -4.78 18.19 3.38
N ILE A 145 -4.25 16.98 3.37
CA ILE A 145 -3.05 16.59 2.62
C ILE A 145 -3.44 15.83 1.36
N HIS A 146 -2.68 16.02 0.27
CA HIS A 146 -2.90 15.26 -0.96
C HIS A 146 -2.55 13.78 -0.77
N CYS A 147 -3.43 12.89 -1.22
CA CYS A 147 -3.25 11.45 -1.13
C CYS A 147 -3.02 10.84 -2.53
N VAL A 148 -1.98 10.03 -2.66
CA VAL A 148 -1.64 9.24 -3.86
C VAL A 148 -1.70 7.76 -3.50
N VAL A 149 -2.25 6.95 -4.39
CA VAL A 149 -2.34 5.51 -4.19
C VAL A 149 -1.30 4.80 -5.04
N VAL A 150 -0.60 3.83 -4.47
CA VAL A 150 0.44 3.07 -5.16
C VAL A 150 0.32 1.59 -4.83
N ALA A 151 0.42 0.72 -5.82
CA ALA A 151 0.39 -0.72 -5.62
C ALA A 151 1.31 -1.47 -6.58
N PRO A 152 2.11 -2.43 -6.09
CA PRO A 152 3.02 -3.20 -6.94
C PRO A 152 2.29 -4.21 -7.84
N TYR A 153 0.98 -4.38 -7.66
CA TYR A 153 0.13 -5.33 -8.39
C TYR A 153 -1.29 -4.76 -8.58
N VAL A 154 -2.07 -5.40 -9.44
CA VAL A 154 -3.49 -5.05 -9.68
C VAL A 154 -4.34 -5.31 -8.44
N VAL A 155 -5.26 -4.40 -8.12
CA VAL A 155 -6.22 -4.55 -7.01
C VAL A 155 -6.79 -5.98 -7.00
N PRO A 156 -6.57 -6.76 -5.93
CA PRO A 156 -6.91 -8.18 -5.92
C PRO A 156 -8.41 -8.43 -5.64
N TYR A 157 -9.25 -7.40 -5.68
CA TYR A 157 -10.67 -7.49 -5.38
C TYR A 157 -11.49 -6.43 -6.12
N SER A 158 -12.70 -6.80 -6.52
CA SER A 158 -13.70 -5.89 -7.08
C SER A 158 -14.75 -5.57 -6.01
N PRO A 159 -15.53 -4.48 -6.16
CA PRO A 159 -16.70 -4.27 -5.34
C PRO A 159 -17.64 -5.49 -5.41
N PRO A 160 -18.35 -5.83 -4.32
CA PRO A 160 -19.39 -6.86 -4.35
C PRO A 160 -20.42 -6.61 -5.46
N SER A 161 -20.98 -7.66 -6.06
CA SER A 161 -21.90 -7.53 -7.21
C SER A 161 -23.14 -6.66 -6.93
N GLY A 162 -23.60 -6.62 -5.68
CA GLY A 162 -24.72 -5.78 -5.24
C GLY A 162 -24.35 -4.36 -4.82
N PHE A 163 -23.05 -4.01 -4.79
CA PHE A 163 -22.56 -2.76 -4.21
C PHE A 163 -23.17 -1.53 -4.87
N GLU A 164 -23.09 -1.41 -6.21
CA GLU A 164 -23.64 -0.24 -6.92
C GLU A 164 -25.15 -0.07 -6.68
N ARG A 165 -25.89 -1.18 -6.69
CA ARG A 165 -27.34 -1.16 -6.47
C ARG A 165 -27.67 -0.69 -5.05
N GLN A 166 -26.92 -1.17 -4.06
CA GLN A 166 -27.12 -0.78 -2.67
C GLN A 166 -26.72 0.68 -2.45
N PHE A 167 -25.55 1.08 -2.97
CA PHE A 167 -25.04 2.44 -2.90
C PHE A 167 -26.05 3.44 -3.50
N ARG A 168 -26.60 3.16 -4.69
CA ARG A 168 -27.61 4.02 -5.32
C ARG A 168 -28.90 4.12 -4.49
N LYS A 169 -29.27 3.05 -3.77
CA LYS A 169 -30.48 3.01 -2.95
C LYS A 169 -30.31 3.79 -1.64
N GLU A 170 -29.17 3.62 -0.98
CA GLU A 170 -28.90 4.21 0.33
C GLU A 170 -28.38 5.65 0.24
N LEU A 171 -27.56 5.95 -0.77
CA LEU A 171 -26.87 7.23 -0.94
C LEU A 171 -27.13 7.81 -2.34
N PRO A 172 -28.39 8.10 -2.72
CA PRO A 172 -28.75 8.49 -4.08
C PRO A 172 -28.07 9.79 -4.53
N GLU A 173 -27.98 10.79 -3.65
CA GLU A 173 -27.35 12.08 -3.97
C GLU A 173 -25.84 11.94 -4.15
N LEU A 174 -25.16 11.17 -3.28
CA LEU A 174 -23.73 10.90 -3.41
C LEU A 174 -23.43 10.08 -4.67
N TYR A 175 -24.29 9.12 -5.00
CA TYR A 175 -24.19 8.37 -6.25
C TYR A 175 -24.29 9.29 -7.46
N LYS A 176 -25.29 10.20 -7.47
CA LYS A 176 -25.46 11.21 -8.52
C LYS A 176 -24.23 12.12 -8.60
N TYR A 177 -23.73 12.59 -7.47
CA TYR A 177 -22.50 13.38 -7.38
C TYR A 177 -21.35 12.66 -8.09
N LEU A 178 -21.08 11.39 -7.77
CA LEU A 178 -19.97 10.62 -8.36
C LEU A 178 -20.18 10.28 -9.85
N LYS A 179 -21.42 10.06 -10.30
CA LYS A 179 -21.72 9.79 -11.73
C LYS A 179 -21.64 11.04 -12.60
N GLU A 180 -21.97 12.20 -12.06
CA GLU A 180 -21.94 13.49 -12.75
C GLU A 180 -20.59 14.22 -12.58
N ALA A 181 -19.56 13.54 -12.09
CA ALA A 181 -18.24 14.12 -11.90
C ALA A 181 -17.62 14.55 -13.24
N PRO A 182 -17.10 15.79 -13.35
CA PRO A 182 -16.34 16.22 -14.52
C PRO A 182 -15.06 15.39 -14.72
N ILE A 183 -14.52 15.42 -15.94
CA ILE A 183 -13.25 14.75 -16.28
C ILE A 183 -12.14 15.22 -15.33
N GLY A 184 -11.37 14.27 -14.79
CA GLY A 184 -10.27 14.51 -13.86
C GLY A 184 -10.69 14.68 -12.40
N LYS A 185 -11.99 14.75 -12.09
CA LYS A 185 -12.51 14.78 -10.72
C LYS A 185 -12.83 13.37 -10.21
N VAL A 186 -12.88 13.19 -8.89
CA VAL A 186 -13.31 11.91 -8.31
C VAL A 186 -14.70 11.56 -8.80
N SER A 187 -14.82 10.33 -9.31
CA SER A 187 -15.96 9.84 -10.06
C SER A 187 -16.34 8.42 -9.66
N TRP A 188 -17.43 7.90 -10.21
CA TRP A 188 -17.86 6.52 -9.97
C TRP A 188 -16.81 5.48 -10.41
N SER A 189 -16.00 5.77 -11.45
CA SER A 189 -14.94 4.85 -11.86
C SER A 189 -13.90 4.68 -10.76
N ASP A 190 -13.56 5.74 -10.02
CA ASP A 190 -12.62 5.67 -8.89
C ASP A 190 -13.17 4.76 -7.78
N VAL A 191 -14.46 4.91 -7.49
CA VAL A 191 -15.16 4.07 -6.50
C VAL A 191 -15.13 2.61 -6.90
N THR A 192 -15.52 2.29 -8.13
CA THR A 192 -15.53 0.91 -8.60
C THR A 192 -14.13 0.31 -8.74
N HIS A 193 -13.12 1.14 -9.02
CA HIS A 193 -11.75 0.67 -9.22
C HIS A 193 -11.08 0.31 -7.89
N TRP A 194 -11.19 1.18 -6.88
CA TRP A 194 -10.49 0.95 -5.61
C TRP A 194 -11.12 1.59 -4.38
N MET A 195 -11.92 2.67 -4.50
CA MET A 195 -12.40 3.40 -3.31
C MET A 195 -13.59 2.75 -2.60
N TRP A 196 -14.26 1.77 -3.21
CA TRP A 196 -15.45 1.14 -2.64
C TRP A 196 -15.34 0.70 -1.16
N PRO A 197 -14.18 0.21 -0.64
CA PRO A 197 -14.09 -0.16 0.77
C PRO A 197 -14.31 1.02 1.72
N LEU A 198 -13.93 2.24 1.31
CA LEU A 198 -14.10 3.47 2.09
C LEU A 198 -15.57 3.80 2.37
N PHE A 199 -16.51 3.22 1.64
CA PHE A 199 -17.95 3.43 1.78
C PHE A 199 -18.65 2.30 2.54
N THR A 200 -17.89 1.39 3.14
CA THR A 200 -18.46 0.36 4.02
C THR A 200 -18.69 0.90 5.42
N GLU A 201 -19.66 0.33 6.14
CA GLU A 201 -20.06 0.75 7.49
C GLU A 201 -18.87 0.78 8.47
N GLU A 202 -17.95 -0.20 8.39
CA GLU A 202 -16.78 -0.27 9.27
C GLU A 202 -15.84 0.95 9.15
N TRP A 203 -15.72 1.51 7.94
CA TRP A 203 -14.94 2.73 7.73
C TRP A 203 -15.76 3.97 8.10
N GLY A 204 -17.07 3.97 7.81
CA GLY A 204 -17.95 5.08 8.13
C GLY A 204 -18.05 5.35 9.63
N SER A 205 -18.29 4.32 10.45
CA SER A 205 -18.34 4.46 11.91
C SER A 205 -17.03 5.00 12.46
N TRP A 206 -15.88 4.49 11.99
CA TRP A 206 -14.57 4.99 12.43
C TRP A 206 -14.35 6.47 12.07
N ARG A 207 -14.67 6.87 10.83
CA ARG A 207 -14.54 8.26 10.37
C ARG A 207 -15.39 9.21 11.20
N TYR A 208 -16.62 8.82 11.51
CA TYR A 208 -17.54 9.64 12.29
C TYR A 208 -17.16 9.70 13.77
N GLU A 209 -17.00 8.54 14.41
CA GLU A 209 -16.82 8.44 15.86
C GLU A 209 -15.43 8.85 16.34
N GLU A 210 -14.37 8.55 15.57
CA GLU A 210 -12.98 8.79 16.00
C GLU A 210 -12.31 10.00 15.33
N LEU A 211 -12.71 10.35 14.10
CA LEU A 211 -12.08 11.43 13.33
C LEU A 211 -12.94 12.69 13.19
N ASN A 212 -14.22 12.64 13.61
CA ASN A 212 -15.19 13.72 13.39
C ASN A 212 -15.34 14.13 11.91
N LEU A 213 -15.17 13.18 11.00
CA LEU A 213 -15.44 13.34 9.56
C LEU A 213 -16.84 12.81 9.22
N SER A 214 -17.34 13.10 8.01
CA SER A 214 -18.55 12.40 7.54
C SER A 214 -18.28 10.90 7.40
N CYS A 215 -19.33 10.10 7.66
CA CYS A 215 -19.33 8.65 7.46
C CYS A 215 -18.86 8.27 6.05
N TYR A 216 -19.16 9.10 5.06
CA TYR A 216 -18.80 8.84 3.67
C TYR A 216 -17.81 9.91 3.17
N PRO A 217 -16.75 9.51 2.44
CA PRO A 217 -15.94 10.46 1.71
C PRO A 217 -16.81 11.36 0.81
N PHE A 218 -16.43 12.63 0.70
CA PHE A 218 -17.09 13.66 -0.14
C PHE A 218 -18.48 14.12 0.34
N ALA A 219 -18.93 13.66 1.50
CA ALA A 219 -20.12 14.15 2.16
C ALA A 219 -19.79 15.14 3.28
N ASP A 220 -20.72 16.05 3.55
CA ASP A 220 -20.63 17.03 4.62
C ASP A 220 -20.89 16.34 5.98
N PRO A 221 -20.07 16.59 7.02
CA PRO A 221 -20.16 15.89 8.30
C PRO A 221 -21.43 16.19 9.11
N VAL A 222 -22.19 17.23 8.76
CA VAL A 222 -23.42 17.61 9.48
C VAL A 222 -24.66 17.05 8.77
N THR A 223 -24.66 17.07 7.44
CA THR A 223 -25.83 16.71 6.63
C THR A 223 -25.73 15.35 5.96
N ASP A 224 -24.53 14.76 5.90
CA ASP A 224 -24.17 13.58 5.10
C ASP A 224 -24.54 13.70 3.61
N LEU A 225 -24.78 14.93 3.14
CA LEU A 225 -25.03 15.24 1.74
C LEU A 225 -23.71 15.54 1.02
N PRO A 226 -23.59 15.20 -0.27
CA PRO A 226 -22.39 15.50 -1.04
C PRO A 226 -22.12 17.00 -1.11
N ILE A 227 -20.84 17.37 -0.99
CA ILE A 227 -20.39 18.77 -1.04
C ILE A 227 -20.28 19.22 -2.50
N TRP A 228 -21.40 19.51 -3.15
CA TRP A 228 -21.48 19.77 -4.60
C TRP A 228 -20.52 20.85 -5.13
N HIS A 229 -20.23 21.87 -4.32
CA HIS A 229 -19.35 22.97 -4.69
C HIS A 229 -17.85 22.62 -4.58
N ILE A 230 -17.50 21.51 -3.93
CA ILE A 230 -16.13 21.01 -3.81
C ILE A 230 -16.03 19.70 -4.59
N ARG A 231 -15.18 19.70 -5.61
CA ARG A 231 -14.90 18.52 -6.45
C ARG A 231 -13.41 18.21 -6.38
N PRO A 232 -12.97 17.27 -5.51
CA PRO A 232 -11.57 16.91 -5.41
C PRO A 232 -11.09 16.29 -6.73
N GLN A 233 -9.80 16.45 -7.01
CA GLN A 233 -9.18 15.78 -8.14
C GLN A 233 -9.22 14.27 -7.91
N SER A 234 -9.42 13.51 -8.99
CA SER A 234 -9.26 12.06 -8.91
C SER A 234 -7.82 11.76 -8.46
N PRO A 235 -7.65 10.95 -7.40
CA PRO A 235 -6.32 10.67 -6.85
C PRO A 235 -5.51 9.88 -7.86
N LEU A 236 -4.23 10.23 -7.96
CA LEU A 236 -3.28 9.50 -8.79
C LEU A 236 -3.13 8.08 -8.24
N VAL A 237 -3.29 7.08 -9.11
CA VAL A 237 -3.08 5.67 -8.77
C VAL A 237 -1.92 5.14 -9.62
N LEU A 238 -0.81 4.77 -8.98
CA LEU A 238 0.36 4.23 -9.65
C LEU A 238 0.45 2.72 -9.46
N TYR A 239 0.64 2.00 -10.55
CA TYR A 239 0.84 0.56 -10.55
C TYR A 239 2.27 0.16 -10.92
N GLY A 240 2.83 -0.75 -10.12
CA GLY A 240 4.18 -1.30 -10.25
C GLY A 240 4.29 -2.56 -11.10
N PHE A 241 3.48 -2.67 -12.15
CA PHE A 241 3.56 -3.74 -13.14
C PHE A 241 3.71 -3.15 -14.54
N SER A 242 3.91 -3.99 -15.56
CA SER A 242 4.06 -3.56 -16.96
C SER A 242 2.79 -3.86 -17.79
N LYS A 243 2.43 -2.94 -18.69
CA LYS A 243 1.26 -3.07 -19.58
C LYS A 243 1.41 -4.21 -20.58
N GLU A 244 2.64 -4.63 -20.84
CA GLU A 244 2.97 -5.78 -21.67
C GLU A 244 2.56 -7.11 -21.02
N ILE A 245 2.37 -7.12 -19.70
CA ILE A 245 2.02 -8.34 -18.93
C ILE A 245 0.58 -8.27 -18.41
N VAL A 246 0.08 -7.08 -18.11
CA VAL A 246 -1.26 -6.88 -17.55
C VAL A 246 -2.03 -5.90 -18.43
N GLU A 247 -3.16 -6.37 -18.96
CA GLU A 247 -4.10 -5.53 -19.69
C GLU A 247 -4.70 -4.46 -18.78
N CYS A 248 -4.81 -3.24 -19.31
CA CYS A 248 -5.39 -2.10 -18.62
C CYS A 248 -6.75 -1.78 -19.26
N PRO A 249 -7.87 -2.12 -18.61
CA PRO A 249 -9.18 -1.87 -19.16
C PRO A 249 -9.51 -0.38 -19.31
N ASP A 250 -10.24 -0.02 -20.37
CA ASP A 250 -10.63 1.37 -20.67
C ASP A 250 -11.57 2.00 -19.61
N TYR A 251 -12.19 1.18 -18.76
CA TYR A 251 -13.06 1.65 -17.69
C TYR A 251 -12.29 2.12 -16.44
N TRP A 252 -10.97 1.99 -16.41
CA TRP A 252 -10.15 2.52 -15.33
C TRP A 252 -10.17 4.05 -15.30
N PRO A 253 -10.09 4.68 -14.12
CA PRO A 253 -9.96 6.13 -14.03
C PRO A 253 -8.76 6.65 -14.84
N LEU A 254 -8.91 7.83 -15.44
CA LEU A 254 -7.82 8.48 -16.21
C LEU A 254 -6.60 8.85 -15.35
N SER A 255 -6.77 8.91 -14.04
CA SER A 255 -5.71 9.12 -13.05
C SER A 255 -4.86 7.88 -12.79
N VAL A 256 -5.21 6.72 -13.36
CA VAL A 256 -4.43 5.50 -13.21
C VAL A 256 -3.24 5.49 -14.17
N GLN A 257 -2.05 5.24 -13.63
CA GLN A 257 -0.83 5.09 -14.40
C GLN A 257 -0.14 3.77 -14.08
N VAL A 258 0.36 3.12 -15.12
CA VAL A 258 1.14 1.88 -15.00
C VAL A 258 2.58 2.22 -15.31
N CYS A 259 3.45 2.03 -14.31
CA CYS A 259 4.80 2.61 -14.27
C CYS A 259 5.91 1.59 -14.52
N GLY A 260 5.57 0.36 -14.93
CA GLY A 260 6.53 -0.74 -15.00
C GLY A 260 6.86 -1.32 -13.63
N PHE A 261 7.78 -2.27 -13.59
CA PHE A 261 8.10 -2.98 -12.35
C PHE A 261 8.92 -2.15 -11.37
N TRP A 262 8.52 -2.19 -10.10
CA TRP A 262 9.28 -1.61 -9.01
C TRP A 262 10.23 -2.65 -8.43
N LEU A 263 11.49 -2.55 -8.81
CA LEU A 263 12.52 -3.48 -8.39
C LEU A 263 13.13 -3.05 -7.05
N LEU A 264 13.34 -4.03 -6.18
CA LEU A 264 14.03 -3.81 -4.91
C LEU A 264 15.54 -3.78 -5.13
N PRO A 265 16.28 -2.91 -4.42
CA PRO A 265 17.74 -3.02 -4.36
C PRO A 265 18.14 -4.43 -3.91
N ASN A 266 19.18 -4.99 -4.53
CA ASN A 266 19.60 -6.38 -4.27
C ASN A 266 19.85 -6.61 -2.78
N GLU A 267 20.49 -5.64 -2.10
CA GLU A 267 20.76 -5.67 -0.67
C GLU A 267 19.51 -5.85 0.22
N TRP A 268 18.31 -5.48 -0.24
CA TRP A 268 17.06 -5.59 0.53
C TRP A 268 16.36 -6.92 0.31
N GLN A 269 16.71 -7.62 -0.77
CA GLN A 269 16.16 -8.93 -1.10
C GLN A 269 16.76 -10.03 -0.21
N TYR A 270 17.90 -9.76 0.43
CA TYR A 270 18.60 -10.71 1.28
C TYR A 270 18.20 -10.56 2.75
N SER A 271 17.80 -11.67 3.38
CA SER A 271 17.47 -11.71 4.81
C SER A 271 18.70 -11.83 5.73
N CYS A 272 19.91 -11.86 5.18
CA CYS A 272 21.16 -12.06 5.94
C CYS A 272 21.99 -10.78 5.99
N ASN A 273 22.22 -10.28 7.21
CA ASN A 273 23.05 -9.10 7.47
C ASN A 273 24.48 -9.24 6.90
N LYS A 274 25.04 -10.46 6.84
CA LYS A 274 26.39 -10.69 6.29
C LYS A 274 26.49 -10.53 4.77
N CYS A 275 25.37 -10.61 4.05
CA CYS A 275 25.33 -10.51 2.59
C CYS A 275 24.85 -9.14 2.09
N GLY A 276 24.17 -8.35 2.93
CA GLY A 276 23.69 -7.00 2.57
C GLY A 276 24.76 -5.90 2.67
N ASP A 277 25.87 -6.14 3.38
CA ASP A 277 26.90 -5.13 3.66
C ASP A 277 28.09 -5.15 2.70
N ASN A 278 28.06 -5.94 1.62
CA ASN A 278 29.14 -5.98 0.63
C ASN A 278 28.78 -5.15 -0.62
N PRO A 279 29.27 -3.89 -0.74
CA PRO A 279 28.96 -3.01 -1.89
C PRO A 279 29.57 -3.50 -3.21
N SER A 280 30.40 -4.53 -3.18
CA SER A 280 30.97 -5.21 -4.36
C SER A 280 29.99 -6.17 -5.03
N ALA A 281 28.88 -6.56 -4.39
CA ALA A 281 27.85 -7.40 -5.01
C ALA A 281 27.08 -6.71 -6.15
N GLY A 282 27.15 -5.37 -6.24
CA GLY A 282 26.55 -4.58 -7.31
C GLY A 282 27.40 -4.45 -8.57
N ARG A 283 28.65 -4.95 -8.58
CA ARG A 283 29.47 -5.00 -9.79
C ARG A 283 29.58 -6.45 -10.24
N LEU A 284 28.98 -6.73 -11.38
CA LEU A 284 29.29 -7.90 -12.17
C LEU A 284 30.80 -7.89 -12.49
N GLY A 285 31.61 -8.53 -11.65
CA GLY A 285 33.06 -8.33 -11.68
C GLY A 285 33.82 -9.11 -10.62
N THR A 286 34.12 -10.36 -10.96
CA THR A 286 35.38 -11.11 -10.66
C THR A 286 35.85 -11.38 -9.23
N ASP A 287 35.25 -10.86 -8.15
CA ASP A 287 35.76 -11.16 -6.81
C ASP A 287 34.84 -12.07 -5.99
N SER A 288 35.37 -13.26 -5.71
CA SER A 288 34.81 -14.32 -4.87
C SER A 288 34.70 -13.88 -3.41
N SER A 289 33.64 -13.15 -3.05
CA SER A 289 33.23 -13.01 -1.65
C SER A 289 32.12 -14.01 -1.31
N PRO A 290 32.12 -14.62 -0.11
CA PRO A 290 31.28 -15.76 0.19
C PRO A 290 29.84 -15.29 0.42
N THR A 291 29.00 -15.39 -0.60
CA THR A 291 27.55 -15.43 -0.38
C THR A 291 27.28 -16.56 0.62
N CYS A 292 26.49 -16.29 1.67
CA CYS A 292 26.18 -17.33 2.65
C CYS A 292 25.45 -18.50 1.95
N SER A 293 25.50 -19.70 2.54
CA SER A 293 24.91 -20.91 1.95
C SER A 293 23.46 -20.74 1.49
N ASN A 294 22.68 -19.87 2.17
CA ASN A 294 21.29 -19.58 1.83
C ASN A 294 21.12 -18.72 0.56
N HIS A 295 22.15 -17.98 0.15
CA HIS A 295 22.10 -17.07 -1.00
C HIS A 295 22.95 -17.55 -2.18
N THR A 296 23.82 -18.54 -2.00
CA THR A 296 24.58 -19.15 -3.10
C THR A 296 23.65 -19.73 -4.18
N GLU A 297 22.52 -20.33 -3.81
CA GLU A 297 21.53 -20.84 -4.77
C GLU A 297 20.88 -19.70 -5.57
N PHE A 298 20.53 -18.60 -4.91
CA PHE A 298 19.95 -17.43 -5.57
C PHE A 298 20.94 -16.77 -6.54
N TYR A 299 22.19 -16.57 -6.11
CA TYR A 299 23.24 -16.02 -6.95
C TYR A 299 23.54 -16.93 -8.14
N THR A 300 23.66 -18.24 -7.91
CA THR A 300 23.86 -19.21 -8.99
C THR A 300 22.70 -19.16 -9.98
N PHE A 301 21.47 -19.05 -9.49
CA PHE A 301 20.27 -18.90 -10.31
C PHE A 301 20.31 -17.60 -11.14
N VAL A 302 20.52 -16.44 -10.54
CA VAL A 302 20.57 -15.14 -11.26
C VAL A 302 21.72 -15.09 -12.26
N SER A 303 22.93 -15.52 -11.86
CA SER A 303 24.10 -15.54 -12.74
C SER A 303 23.97 -16.54 -13.89
N SER A 304 23.21 -17.63 -13.71
CA SER A 304 22.92 -18.59 -14.79
C SER A 304 21.98 -18.04 -15.86
N LEU A 305 21.33 -16.90 -15.60
CA LEU A 305 20.35 -16.30 -16.49
C LEU A 305 20.95 -15.23 -17.40
N GLU A 306 22.24 -14.89 -17.27
CA GLU A 306 22.89 -13.99 -18.22
C GLU A 306 22.95 -14.59 -19.65
N PRO A 307 22.62 -13.81 -20.70
CA PRO A 307 22.42 -12.35 -20.71
C PRO A 307 20.97 -11.91 -20.46
N THR A 308 20.04 -12.84 -20.25
CA THR A 308 18.59 -12.60 -20.05
C THR A 308 18.22 -12.56 -18.56
N LEU A 309 18.41 -11.40 -17.93
CA LEU A 309 17.95 -11.18 -16.55
C LEU A 309 16.46 -11.54 -16.39
N PRO A 310 16.08 -12.30 -15.35
CA PRO A 310 14.68 -12.61 -15.09
C PRO A 310 13.91 -11.33 -14.75
N ILE A 311 12.72 -11.17 -15.33
CA ILE A 311 11.84 -10.01 -15.09
C ILE A 311 11.18 -10.10 -13.69
N PHE A 312 11.11 -11.30 -13.10
CA PHE A 312 10.37 -11.54 -11.86
C PHE A 312 11.11 -12.47 -10.90
N ILE A 313 11.18 -12.05 -9.63
CA ILE A 313 11.55 -12.89 -8.49
C ILE A 313 10.45 -12.71 -7.44
N GLY A 314 9.47 -13.61 -7.44
CA GLY A 314 8.41 -13.61 -6.44
C GLY A 314 8.90 -14.20 -5.13
N LEU A 315 8.83 -13.42 -4.04
CA LEU A 315 9.07 -13.90 -2.69
C LEU A 315 7.74 -14.35 -2.09
N SER A 316 7.39 -15.64 -2.19
CA SER A 316 6.18 -16.18 -1.56
C SER A 316 6.37 -16.32 -0.05
N SER A 317 5.41 -15.84 0.75
CA SER A 317 5.46 -15.85 2.22
C SER A 317 5.13 -17.19 2.89
N VAL A 318 4.88 -18.26 2.12
CA VAL A 318 4.51 -19.57 2.67
C VAL A 318 5.50 -20.63 2.19
N GLY A 319 6.42 -21.00 3.09
CA GLY A 319 7.18 -22.26 3.04
C GLY A 319 8.18 -22.45 1.90
N ARG A 320 9.47 -22.30 2.21
CA ARG A 320 10.66 -22.59 1.36
C ARG A 320 10.68 -21.85 0.01
N SER A 321 11.68 -20.98 -0.16
CA SER A 321 11.97 -20.29 -1.42
C SER A 321 11.92 -21.27 -2.61
N LYS A 322 10.89 -21.18 -3.44
CA LYS A 322 10.82 -21.89 -4.72
C LYS A 322 10.87 -20.86 -5.83
N PHE A 323 11.97 -20.86 -6.58
CA PHE A 323 12.14 -20.05 -7.78
C PHE A 323 11.42 -20.75 -8.94
N LYS A 324 10.53 -20.05 -9.64
CA LYS A 324 9.82 -20.59 -10.83
C LYS A 324 10.16 -19.72 -12.04
N LEU A 325 10.71 -20.35 -13.08
CA LEU A 325 11.02 -19.71 -14.37
C LEU A 325 9.76 -19.73 -15.26
N ILE A 326 9.45 -18.62 -15.94
CA ILE A 326 8.52 -18.61 -17.08
C ILE A 326 9.31 -18.14 -18.31
N PRO A 327 9.70 -19.05 -19.23
CA PRO A 327 10.38 -18.67 -20.46
C PRO A 327 9.40 -18.06 -21.48
N LEU A 328 9.85 -17.01 -22.19
CA LEU A 328 9.10 -16.18 -23.14
C LEU A 328 8.45 -16.92 -24.33
N LYS A 329 8.73 -18.21 -24.55
CA LYS A 329 8.23 -18.98 -25.71
C LYS A 329 7.11 -19.97 -25.42
N SER A 330 6.67 -20.08 -24.17
CA SER A 330 5.63 -21.02 -23.78
C SER A 330 4.63 -20.36 -22.83
N PHE A 331 3.89 -19.37 -23.33
CA PHE A 331 2.70 -18.85 -22.64
C PHE A 331 1.56 -19.88 -22.77
N LEU A 332 1.65 -20.93 -21.96
CA LEU A 332 0.48 -21.70 -21.54
C LEU A 332 0.24 -21.38 -20.07
N ILE A 333 -0.96 -20.87 -19.82
CA ILE A 333 -1.52 -20.53 -18.52
C ILE A 333 -1.21 -21.64 -17.51
N SER A 334 -0.24 -21.40 -16.63
CA SER A 334 -0.08 -22.14 -15.38
C SER A 334 -0.30 -21.15 -14.26
N THR A 335 -1.58 -21.00 -13.92
CA THR A 335 -2.06 -20.82 -12.54
C THR A 335 -1.00 -20.28 -11.57
N PHE A 336 -0.93 -18.95 -11.48
CA PHE A 336 -0.45 -18.33 -10.25
C PHE A 336 -1.45 -18.70 -9.16
N SER A 337 -1.12 -19.73 -8.39
CA SER A 337 -1.79 -20.07 -7.15
C SER A 337 -1.54 -18.95 -6.13
N ILE A 338 -2.27 -17.85 -6.29
CA ILE A 338 -2.80 -17.14 -5.13
C ILE A 338 -3.83 -18.12 -4.59
N LEU A 339 -3.51 -18.75 -3.46
CA LEU A 339 -4.46 -19.59 -2.73
C LEU A 339 -5.53 -18.65 -2.16
N LEU A 340 -6.44 -18.22 -3.03
CA LEU A 340 -7.76 -17.76 -2.68
C LEU A 340 -8.46 -18.99 -2.11
N CYS A 341 -8.64 -19.04 -0.80
CA CYS A 341 -9.61 -19.93 -0.20
C CYS A 341 -11.01 -19.43 -0.60
N GLN A 342 -11.43 -19.71 -1.84
CA GLN A 342 -12.81 -19.66 -2.26
C GLN A 342 -13.55 -20.73 -1.48
N LYS A 343 -14.50 -20.31 -0.63
CA LYS A 343 -15.51 -21.20 -0.06
C LYS A 343 -16.21 -21.93 -1.20
N ASN A 344 -16.16 -23.26 -1.17
CA ASN A 344 -17.08 -24.09 -1.92
C ASN A 344 -18.51 -23.71 -1.55
N THR A 345 -19.24 -23.21 -2.54
CA THR A 345 -20.69 -23.39 -2.64
C THR A 345 -20.94 -24.79 -3.18
N ASP A 346 -21.53 -25.66 -2.36
CA ASP A 346 -22.29 -26.82 -2.83
C ASP A 346 -23.64 -26.82 -2.12
N ILE A 347 -24.68 -26.62 -2.94
CA ILE A 347 -26.14 -26.89 -2.77
C ILE A 347 -26.89 -26.13 -1.67
#